data_AF-A0A0K2YKZ6-F1
#
_entry.id   AF-A0A0K2YKZ6-F1
#
_cell.length_a   1.000
_cell.length_b   1.000
_cell.length_c   1.000
_cell.angle_alpha   90.00
_cell.angle_beta   90.00
_cell.angle_gamma   90.00
#
_symmetry.space_group_name_H-M   'P 1'
#
loop_
_entity.id
_entity.type
_entity.pdbx_description
1 polymer ?
#
loop_
_entity_poly.entity_id
_entity_poly.type
_entity_poly.pdbx_seq_one_letter_code
_entity_poly.pdbx_strand_id
1 'polypeptide(L)'
;MGLFVVTPAALADGAADLPLLTDDAAVDEPLVVVDLDADVDAATAARAVYRARTPVRLLVGLRTRPEPLTPEQLAVAAALDTTVAPLGSASQTPVVAAPDPVSALDDLVGAVADQEHAAMVLAHVLRASETLSVPEALDVESLGYSTLLGTPGFRRWIVGRGPRPLPPPSPQQPVLVDRDGDRLHITLNRPERRNAATRTAPRSATVSSRRCASRWPMTPLPPSCSTARARCFRRAATSTSSVPLPTWGPRT
;
A
#
# COMPACT_ATOMS: atom_id res chain seq x y z
N MET A 1 -7.85 14.17 -20.63
CA MET A 1 -9.08 13.59 -20.07
C MET A 1 -9.83 14.74 -19.42
N GLY A 2 -11.09 14.97 -19.75
CA GLY A 2 -11.87 16.05 -19.13
C GLY A 2 -12.13 15.73 -17.65
N LEU A 3 -12.08 16.73 -16.79
CA LEU A 3 -12.41 16.58 -15.37
C LEU A 3 -13.92 16.35 -15.27
N PHE A 4 -14.36 15.17 -14.82
CA PHE A 4 -15.78 14.92 -14.58
C PHE A 4 -16.18 15.44 -13.20
N VAL A 5 -16.75 16.64 -13.17
CA VAL A 5 -17.15 17.35 -11.95
C VAL A 5 -18.67 17.26 -11.75
N VAL A 6 -19.09 16.91 -10.54
CA VAL A 6 -20.49 16.82 -10.14
C VAL A 6 -20.73 17.59 -8.85
N THR A 7 -21.94 18.11 -8.65
CA THR A 7 -22.35 18.68 -7.35
C THR A 7 -22.77 17.56 -6.39
N PRO A 8 -22.90 17.82 -5.08
CA PRO A 8 -23.47 16.87 -4.13
C PRO A 8 -24.89 16.44 -4.51
N ALA A 9 -25.68 17.34 -5.11
CA ALA A 9 -27.01 17.02 -5.62
C ALA A 9 -26.94 16.03 -6.80
N ALA A 10 -26.07 16.27 -7.78
CA ALA A 10 -25.87 15.35 -8.90
C ALA A 10 -25.33 13.98 -8.43
N LEU A 11 -24.44 13.95 -7.44
CA LEU A 11 -23.99 12.73 -6.79
C LEU A 11 -25.16 11.98 -6.11
N ALA A 12 -26.03 12.69 -5.39
CA ALA A 12 -27.23 12.12 -4.77
C ALA A 12 -28.24 11.56 -5.78
N ASP A 13 -28.23 12.07 -7.01
CA ASP A 13 -29.04 11.61 -8.14
C ASP A 13 -28.36 10.50 -8.96
N GLY A 14 -27.14 10.09 -8.60
CA GLY A 14 -26.45 8.94 -9.20
C GLY A 14 -25.54 9.28 -10.39
N ALA A 15 -25.09 10.53 -10.51
CA ALA A 15 -24.19 10.94 -11.60
C ALA A 15 -22.86 10.16 -11.65
N ALA A 16 -22.45 9.52 -10.54
CA ALA A 16 -21.25 8.68 -10.46
C ALA A 16 -21.52 7.17 -10.71
N ASP A 17 -22.78 6.77 -10.94
CA ASP A 17 -23.19 5.36 -11.08
C ASP A 17 -23.06 4.84 -12.53
N LEU A 18 -22.38 5.59 -13.40
CA LEU A 18 -22.13 5.20 -14.80
C LEU A 18 -21.22 3.95 -14.88
N PRO A 19 -21.34 3.14 -15.97
CA PRO A 19 -20.44 2.02 -16.19
C PRO A 19 -18.97 2.43 -16.09
N LEU A 20 -18.19 1.67 -15.31
CA LEU A 20 -16.76 1.94 -15.12
C LEU A 20 -15.92 1.51 -16.33
N LEU A 21 -16.39 0.51 -17.08
CA LEU A 21 -15.67 -0.05 -18.20
C LEU A 21 -16.39 0.30 -19.48
N THR A 22 -15.60 0.72 -20.47
CA THR A 22 -16.03 0.77 -21.87
C THR A 22 -16.25 -0.64 -22.41
N ASP A 23 -16.89 -0.74 -23.58
CA ASP A 23 -17.10 -2.02 -24.28
C ASP A 23 -15.78 -2.76 -24.60
N ASP A 24 -14.67 -2.03 -24.76
CA ASP A 24 -13.33 -2.56 -24.99
C ASP A 24 -12.58 -2.92 -23.68
N ALA A 25 -13.29 -2.94 -22.54
CA ALA A 25 -12.76 -3.19 -21.20
C ALA A 25 -11.68 -2.19 -20.74
N ALA A 26 -11.59 -1.02 -21.37
CA ALA A 26 -10.80 0.11 -20.86
C ALA A 26 -11.56 0.81 -19.72
N VAL A 27 -10.82 1.32 -18.74
CA VAL A 27 -11.37 2.10 -17.63
C VAL A 27 -11.86 3.45 -18.16
N ASP A 28 -13.13 3.74 -17.89
CA ASP A 28 -13.79 4.99 -18.22
C ASP A 28 -13.96 5.84 -16.96
N GLU A 29 -13.44 7.06 -16.99
CA GLU A 29 -13.54 8.05 -15.91
C GLU A 29 -13.30 7.46 -14.51
N PRO A 30 -12.06 7.02 -14.19
CA PRO A 30 -11.75 6.37 -12.91
C PRO A 30 -11.96 7.28 -11.69
N LEU A 31 -12.05 8.60 -11.90
CA LEU A 31 -12.15 9.62 -10.86
C LEU A 31 -13.28 10.60 -11.20
N VAL A 32 -14.14 10.84 -10.21
CA VAL A 32 -15.19 11.85 -10.23
C VAL A 32 -14.88 12.90 -9.17
N VAL A 33 -14.96 14.17 -9.56
CA VAL A 33 -14.75 15.30 -8.64
C VAL A 33 -16.10 15.75 -8.11
N VAL A 34 -16.22 15.88 -6.79
CA VAL A 34 -17.40 16.42 -6.13
C VAL A 34 -17.12 17.86 -5.71
N ASP A 35 -17.84 18.80 -6.31
CA ASP A 35 -17.73 20.23 -6.01
C ASP A 35 -18.36 20.56 -4.65
N LEU A 36 -17.53 20.76 -3.63
CA LEU A 36 -17.94 21.15 -2.27
C LEU A 36 -18.01 22.67 -2.09
N ASP A 37 -17.89 23.45 -3.17
CA ASP A 37 -18.33 24.84 -3.18
C ASP A 37 -19.83 24.97 -3.47
N ALA A 38 -20.49 23.93 -3.94
CA ALA A 38 -21.95 23.90 -4.02
C ALA A 38 -22.57 23.81 -2.61
N ASP A 39 -23.63 24.60 -2.39
CA ASP A 39 -24.44 24.48 -1.18
C ASP A 39 -25.28 23.21 -1.24
N VAL A 40 -25.49 22.57 -0.09
CA VAL A 40 -26.21 21.31 0.01
C VAL A 40 -27.05 21.27 1.30
N ASP A 41 -28.32 20.93 1.17
CA ASP A 41 -29.20 20.73 2.31
C ASP A 41 -28.99 19.35 2.96
N ALA A 42 -29.48 19.17 4.19
CA ALA A 42 -29.27 17.94 4.95
C ALA A 42 -29.85 16.68 4.28
N ALA A 43 -30.97 16.78 3.57
CA ALA A 43 -31.60 15.64 2.91
C ALA A 43 -30.80 15.21 1.67
N THR A 44 -30.34 16.17 0.88
CA THR A 44 -29.47 15.95 -0.28
C THR A 44 -28.11 15.40 0.17
N ALA A 45 -27.51 15.95 1.22
CA ALA A 45 -26.25 15.44 1.77
C ALA A 45 -26.37 13.98 2.23
N ALA A 46 -27.44 13.62 2.95
CA ALA A 46 -27.66 12.24 3.37
C ALA A 46 -27.76 11.26 2.19
N ARG A 47 -28.41 11.67 1.09
CA ARG A 47 -28.52 10.87 -0.14
C ARG A 47 -27.17 10.74 -0.85
N ALA A 48 -26.40 11.83 -0.95
CA ALA A 48 -25.05 11.82 -1.52
C ALA A 48 -24.11 10.90 -0.72
N VAL A 49 -24.13 10.98 0.60
CA VAL A 49 -23.38 10.09 1.51
C VAL A 49 -23.76 8.64 1.30
N TYR A 50 -25.06 8.33 1.18
CA TYR A 50 -25.50 6.96 0.91
C TYR A 50 -24.93 6.41 -0.40
N ARG A 51 -24.94 7.21 -1.48
CA ARG A 51 -24.36 6.83 -2.78
C ARG A 51 -22.84 6.65 -2.73
N ALA A 52 -22.14 7.48 -1.97
CA ALA A 52 -20.70 7.45 -1.86
C ALA A 52 -20.13 6.26 -1.06
N ARG A 53 -20.96 5.42 -0.40
CA ARG A 53 -20.49 4.31 0.45
C ARG A 53 -19.92 3.11 -0.30
N THR A 54 -20.33 2.90 -1.54
CA THR A 54 -19.84 1.77 -2.36
C THR A 54 -19.55 2.25 -3.78
N PRO A 55 -18.67 3.24 -3.96
CA PRO A 55 -18.48 3.82 -5.27
C PRO A 55 -17.61 2.90 -6.11
N VAL A 56 -17.98 2.73 -7.37
CA VAL A 56 -17.21 1.92 -8.33
C VAL A 56 -15.95 2.69 -8.80
N ARG A 57 -15.99 4.02 -8.70
CA ARG A 57 -14.94 4.97 -9.08
C ARG A 57 -14.31 5.64 -7.85
N LEU A 58 -13.24 6.40 -8.06
CA LEU A 58 -12.68 7.31 -7.04
C LEU A 58 -13.57 8.55 -6.95
N LEU A 59 -13.96 8.92 -5.73
CA LEU A 59 -14.69 10.16 -5.46
C LEU A 59 -13.77 11.11 -4.71
N VAL A 60 -13.47 12.26 -5.32
CA VAL A 60 -12.58 13.27 -4.74
C VAL A 60 -13.34 14.57 -4.56
N GLY A 61 -13.44 15.05 -3.32
CA GLY A 61 -14.00 16.37 -3.04
C GLY A 61 -13.05 17.47 -3.46
N LEU A 62 -13.58 18.55 -4.03
CA LEU A 62 -12.86 19.80 -4.24
C LEU A 62 -13.54 20.92 -3.47
N ARG A 63 -12.77 21.65 -2.69
CA ARG A 63 -13.16 22.89 -2.04
C ARG A 63 -12.19 23.98 -2.47
N THR A 64 -12.67 25.10 -3.01
CA THR A 64 -11.81 26.26 -3.35
C THR A 64 -12.00 27.44 -2.40
N ARG A 65 -13.19 27.54 -1.80
CA ARG A 65 -13.52 28.58 -0.82
C ARG A 65 -12.77 28.39 0.50
N PRO A 66 -12.16 29.45 1.08
CA PRO A 66 -11.37 29.37 2.32
C PRO A 66 -12.23 29.12 3.56
N GLU A 67 -13.53 29.42 3.51
CA GLU A 67 -14.45 29.21 4.61
C GLU A 67 -14.52 27.72 4.97
N PRO A 68 -14.71 27.37 6.27
CA PRO A 68 -14.94 26.00 6.68
C PRO A 68 -16.15 25.38 5.97
N LEU A 69 -16.10 24.07 5.75
CA LEU A 69 -17.25 23.31 5.24
C LEU A 69 -18.40 23.38 6.24
N THR A 70 -19.64 23.48 5.73
CA THR A 70 -20.83 23.30 6.57
C THR A 70 -20.91 21.86 7.09
N PRO A 71 -21.70 21.57 8.15
CA PRO A 71 -21.90 20.20 8.62
C PRO A 71 -22.34 19.23 7.51
N GLU A 72 -23.20 19.69 6.61
CA GLU A 72 -23.71 18.90 5.48
C GLU A 72 -22.61 18.63 4.44
N GLN A 73 -21.83 19.65 4.07
CA GLN A 73 -20.69 19.49 3.14
C GLN A 73 -19.61 18.58 3.74
N LEU A 74 -19.34 18.70 5.03
CA LEU A 74 -18.41 17.85 5.76
C LEU A 74 -18.88 16.40 5.80
N ALA A 75 -20.18 16.15 6.02
CA ALA A 75 -20.73 14.81 5.98
C ALA A 75 -20.53 14.16 4.61
N VAL A 76 -20.73 14.92 3.52
CA VAL A 76 -20.41 14.45 2.16
C VAL A 76 -18.92 14.19 2.03
N ALA A 77 -18.05 15.13 2.40
CA ALA A 77 -16.59 14.99 2.30
C ALA A 77 -16.05 13.75 3.04
N ALA A 78 -16.62 13.43 4.21
CA ALA A 78 -16.26 12.24 4.99
C ALA A 78 -16.64 10.91 4.34
N ALA A 79 -17.56 10.92 3.37
CA ALA A 79 -17.96 9.75 2.60
C ALA A 79 -17.18 9.59 1.28
N LEU A 80 -16.38 10.59 0.88
CA LEU A 80 -15.52 10.53 -0.31
C LEU A 80 -14.18 9.87 0.04
N ASP A 81 -13.38 9.49 -0.98
CA ASP A 81 -12.07 8.88 -0.75
C ASP A 81 -11.07 9.89 -0.17
N THR A 82 -11.14 11.12 -0.65
CA THR A 82 -10.40 12.26 -0.12
C THR A 82 -11.05 13.56 -0.56
N THR A 83 -10.64 14.67 0.05
CA THR A 83 -11.08 16.01 -0.35
C THR A 83 -9.87 16.93 -0.36
N VAL A 84 -9.67 17.72 -1.41
CA VAL A 84 -8.63 18.75 -1.45
C VAL A 84 -9.26 20.10 -1.14
N ALA A 85 -8.67 20.83 -0.19
CA ALA A 85 -9.18 22.13 0.26
C ALA A 85 -8.04 23.10 0.61
N PRO A 86 -8.30 24.41 0.72
CA PRO A 86 -7.30 25.38 1.16
C PRO A 86 -6.77 25.05 2.55
N LEU A 87 -5.55 25.51 2.86
CA LEU A 87 -4.87 25.24 4.14
C LEU A 87 -5.72 25.54 5.39
N GLY A 88 -6.58 26.57 5.33
CA GLY A 88 -7.45 26.98 6.44
C GLY A 88 -8.71 26.14 6.63
N SER A 89 -9.06 25.29 5.67
CA SER A 89 -10.32 24.52 5.64
C SER A 89 -10.13 23.06 6.03
N ALA A 90 -8.88 22.58 6.09
CA ALA A 90 -8.54 21.18 6.35
C ALA A 90 -8.32 20.91 7.85
N SER A 91 -9.40 20.91 8.64
CA SER A 91 -9.30 20.56 10.08
C SER A 91 -9.68 19.12 10.40
N GLN A 92 -10.10 18.32 9.42
CA GLN A 92 -10.67 16.98 9.62
C GLN A 92 -10.24 16.02 8.51
N THR A 93 -9.83 14.80 8.86
CA THR A 93 -9.66 13.70 7.92
C THR A 93 -11.02 13.34 7.30
N PRO A 94 -11.17 13.19 5.97
CA PRO A 94 -10.14 13.01 4.94
C PRO A 94 -9.82 14.26 4.10
N VAL A 95 -9.93 15.47 4.67
CA VAL A 95 -9.61 16.73 3.97
C VAL A 95 -8.10 16.99 3.98
N VAL A 96 -7.51 17.06 2.79
CA VAL A 96 -6.11 17.35 2.50
C VAL A 96 -5.96 18.83 2.20
N ALA A 97 -5.11 19.47 2.98
CA ALA A 97 -4.79 20.88 2.88
C ALA A 97 -3.80 21.14 1.72
N ALA A 98 -4.14 22.03 0.80
CA ALA A 98 -3.27 22.46 -0.29
C ALA A 98 -3.23 24.00 -0.39
N PRO A 99 -2.07 24.62 -0.73
CA PRO A 99 -1.99 26.04 -1.02
C PRO A 99 -2.85 26.44 -2.23
N ASP A 100 -2.89 25.58 -3.25
CA ASP A 100 -3.74 25.68 -4.43
C ASP A 100 -4.47 24.34 -4.62
N PRO A 101 -5.74 24.24 -4.17
CA PRO A 101 -6.52 23.01 -4.29
C PRO A 101 -6.76 22.55 -5.73
N VAL A 102 -6.85 23.48 -6.68
CA VAL A 102 -7.10 23.16 -8.09
C VAL A 102 -5.85 22.55 -8.70
N SER A 103 -4.69 23.17 -8.51
CA SER A 103 -3.41 22.61 -8.99
C SER A 103 -3.12 21.26 -8.35
N ALA A 104 -3.39 21.08 -7.06
CA ALA A 104 -3.19 19.80 -6.39
C ALA A 104 -4.16 18.71 -6.88
N LEU A 105 -5.40 19.08 -7.23
CA LEU A 105 -6.35 18.18 -7.86
C LEU A 105 -5.90 17.79 -9.27
N ASP A 106 -5.38 18.73 -10.07
CA ASP A 106 -4.86 18.46 -11.40
C ASP A 106 -3.69 17.46 -11.35
N ASP A 107 -2.77 17.61 -10.39
CA ASP A 107 -1.69 16.65 -10.16
C ASP A 107 -2.22 15.25 -9.82
N LEU A 108 -3.25 15.17 -8.96
CA LEU A 108 -3.90 13.91 -8.60
C LEU A 108 -4.58 13.27 -9.82
N VAL A 109 -5.31 14.06 -10.61
CA VAL A 109 -5.99 13.60 -11.83
C VAL A 109 -4.97 13.08 -12.84
N GLY A 110 -3.85 13.78 -13.01
CA GLY A 110 -2.74 13.34 -13.85
C GLY A 110 -2.14 12.00 -13.38
N ALA A 111 -1.87 11.87 -12.07
CA ALA A 111 -1.35 10.65 -11.49
C ALA A 111 -2.31 9.45 -11.66
N VAL A 112 -3.63 9.69 -11.50
CA VAL A 112 -4.67 8.68 -11.71
C VAL A 112 -4.74 8.31 -13.19
N ALA A 113 -4.72 9.26 -14.12
CA ALA A 113 -4.73 8.98 -15.56
C ALA A 113 -3.51 8.14 -15.99
N ASP A 114 -2.34 8.42 -15.43
CA ASP A 114 -1.11 7.68 -15.74
C ASP A 114 -1.12 6.24 -15.18
N GLN A 115 -1.85 6.01 -14.09
CA GLN A 115 -1.85 4.73 -13.33
C GLN A 115 -3.25 4.33 -12.84
N GLU A 116 -4.25 4.38 -13.72
CA GLU A 116 -5.67 4.18 -13.41
C GLU A 116 -5.95 2.90 -12.60
N HIS A 117 -5.36 1.77 -13.02
CA HIS A 117 -5.53 0.48 -12.38
C HIS A 117 -4.93 0.46 -10.97
N ALA A 118 -3.79 1.12 -10.78
CA ALA A 118 -3.13 1.18 -9.49
C ALA A 118 -3.93 2.06 -8.51
N ALA A 119 -4.43 3.20 -8.98
CA ALA A 119 -5.25 4.09 -8.18
C ALA A 119 -6.57 3.41 -7.74
N MET A 120 -7.23 2.73 -8.67
CA MET A 120 -8.46 1.98 -8.39
C MET A 120 -8.27 0.84 -7.40
N VAL A 121 -7.24 0.00 -7.60
CA VAL A 121 -6.94 -1.10 -6.68
C VAL A 121 -6.59 -0.56 -5.30
N LEU A 122 -5.80 0.52 -5.21
CA LEU A 122 -5.48 1.16 -3.94
C LEU A 122 -6.73 1.57 -3.17
N ALA A 123 -7.65 2.30 -3.80
CA ALA A 123 -8.88 2.73 -3.12
C ALA A 123 -9.73 1.55 -2.66
N HIS A 124 -9.90 0.51 -3.48
CA HIS A 124 -10.66 -0.68 -3.08
C HIS A 124 -9.99 -1.45 -1.94
N VAL A 125 -8.66 -1.55 -1.93
CA VAL A 125 -7.91 -2.16 -0.82
C VAL A 125 -8.11 -1.35 0.46
N LEU A 126 -8.00 -0.02 0.40
CA LEU A 126 -8.19 0.84 1.58
C LEU A 126 -9.61 0.72 2.15
N ARG A 127 -10.64 0.79 1.29
CA ARG A 127 -12.04 0.66 1.69
C ARG A 127 -12.34 -0.72 2.27
N ALA A 128 -11.86 -1.79 1.63
CA ALA A 128 -12.11 -3.16 2.10
C ALA A 128 -11.38 -3.45 3.41
N SER A 129 -10.15 -2.95 3.58
CA SER A 129 -9.33 -3.22 4.76
C SER A 129 -9.74 -2.45 6.02
N GLU A 130 -10.54 -1.39 5.90
CA GLU A 130 -10.95 -0.55 7.05
C GLU A 130 -11.66 -1.36 8.16
N THR A 131 -12.45 -2.36 7.80
CA THR A 131 -13.22 -3.19 8.75
C THR A 131 -12.62 -4.55 9.02
N LEU A 132 -11.49 -4.89 8.40
CA LEU A 132 -10.88 -6.22 8.48
C LEU A 132 -9.88 -6.34 9.63
N SER A 133 -9.66 -7.57 10.10
CA SER A 133 -8.52 -7.85 10.98
C SER A 133 -7.21 -7.70 10.22
N VAL A 134 -6.10 -7.44 10.94
CA VAL A 134 -4.78 -7.27 10.31
C VAL A 134 -4.39 -8.44 9.38
N PRO A 135 -4.56 -9.73 9.76
CA PRO A 135 -4.26 -10.83 8.85
C PRO A 135 -5.09 -10.81 7.56
N GLU A 136 -6.39 -10.54 7.65
CA GLU A 136 -7.29 -10.50 6.50
C GLU A 136 -6.99 -9.29 5.59
N ALA A 137 -6.67 -8.13 6.18
CA ALA A 137 -6.24 -6.95 5.43
C ALA A 137 -4.94 -7.22 4.64
N LEU A 138 -3.98 -7.95 5.23
CA LEU A 138 -2.75 -8.36 4.53
C LEU A 138 -3.02 -9.33 3.37
N ASP A 139 -4.05 -10.18 3.47
CA ASP A 139 -4.47 -11.04 2.37
C ASP A 139 -5.07 -10.21 1.22
N VAL A 140 -5.93 -9.23 1.53
CA VAL A 140 -6.49 -8.29 0.54
C VAL A 140 -5.39 -7.47 -0.14
N GLU A 141 -4.43 -6.94 0.62
CA GLU A 141 -3.26 -6.24 0.08
C GLU A 141 -2.44 -7.14 -0.85
N SER A 142 -2.24 -8.41 -0.47
CA SER A 142 -1.49 -9.38 -1.28
C SER A 142 -2.21 -9.71 -2.60
N LEU A 143 -3.53 -9.80 -2.58
CA LEU A 143 -4.37 -9.97 -3.78
C LEU A 143 -4.31 -8.72 -4.67
N GLY A 144 -4.39 -7.52 -4.07
CA GLY A 144 -4.23 -6.25 -4.77
C GLY A 144 -2.87 -6.16 -5.47
N TYR A 145 -1.79 -6.45 -4.73
CA TYR A 145 -0.43 -6.49 -5.29
C TYR A 145 -0.32 -7.48 -6.46
N SER A 146 -0.84 -8.69 -6.30
CA SER A 146 -0.81 -9.73 -7.34
C SER A 146 -1.58 -9.31 -8.60
N THR A 147 -2.70 -8.61 -8.42
CA THR A 147 -3.51 -8.04 -9.52
C THR A 147 -2.69 -6.99 -10.29
N LEU A 148 -2.00 -6.10 -9.58
CA LEU A 148 -1.20 -5.03 -10.20
C LEU A 148 -0.05 -5.55 -11.06
N LEU A 149 0.53 -6.71 -10.74
CA LEU A 149 1.59 -7.32 -11.55
C LEU A 149 1.15 -7.64 -12.99
N GLY A 150 -0.14 -7.81 -13.25
CA GLY A 150 -0.70 -8.06 -14.57
C GLY A 150 -1.02 -6.80 -15.39
N THR A 151 -0.97 -5.61 -14.79
CA THR A 151 -1.52 -4.38 -15.38
C THR A 151 -0.61 -3.74 -16.43
N PRO A 152 -1.18 -2.95 -17.37
CA PRO A 152 -0.39 -2.15 -18.31
C PRO A 152 0.56 -1.18 -17.61
N GLY A 153 0.12 -0.55 -16.51
CA GLY A 153 0.94 0.38 -15.72
C GLY A 153 2.20 -0.27 -15.16
N PHE A 154 2.08 -1.47 -14.58
CA PHE A 154 3.24 -2.22 -14.10
C PHE A 154 4.20 -2.63 -15.22
N ARG A 155 3.68 -3.03 -16.39
CA ARG A 155 4.50 -3.33 -17.57
C ARG A 155 5.28 -2.09 -18.03
N ARG A 156 4.62 -0.93 -18.16
CA ARG A 156 5.28 0.35 -18.47
C ARG A 156 6.37 0.68 -17.46
N TRP A 157 6.07 0.53 -16.17
CA TRP A 157 7.03 0.80 -15.10
C TRP A 157 8.26 -0.13 -15.16
N ILE A 158 8.09 -1.44 -15.38
CA ILE A 158 9.21 -2.38 -15.54
C ILE A 158 10.08 -2.03 -16.75
N VAL A 159 9.45 -1.70 -17.89
CA VAL A 159 10.18 -1.32 -19.11
C VAL A 159 10.95 -0.03 -18.89
N GLY A 160 10.32 1.01 -18.33
CA GLY A 160 10.94 2.30 -18.08
C GLY A 160 12.05 2.26 -17.02
N ARG A 161 11.95 1.36 -16.03
CA ARG A 161 12.99 1.14 -15.03
C ARG A 161 14.28 0.55 -15.63
N GLY A 162 14.17 -0.18 -16.74
CA GLY A 162 15.29 -0.85 -17.39
C GLY A 162 15.83 -2.07 -16.62
N PRO A 163 16.84 -2.75 -17.19
CA PRO A 163 17.41 -3.95 -16.59
C PRO A 163 18.10 -3.63 -15.27
N ARG A 164 17.72 -4.37 -14.21
CA ARG A 164 18.45 -4.32 -12.95
C ARG A 164 19.76 -5.10 -13.09
N PRO A 165 20.94 -4.50 -12.83
CA PRO A 165 22.20 -5.23 -12.82
C PRO A 165 22.10 -6.43 -11.87
N LEU A 166 22.50 -7.60 -12.34
CA LEU A 166 22.61 -8.75 -11.46
C LEU A 166 23.67 -8.41 -10.40
N PRO A 167 23.37 -8.63 -9.10
CA PRO A 167 24.39 -8.51 -8.08
C PRO A 167 25.53 -9.48 -8.40
N PRO A 168 26.78 -9.14 -8.03
CA PRO A 168 27.91 -10.01 -8.27
C PRO A 168 27.66 -11.40 -7.66
N PRO A 169 28.12 -12.47 -8.31
CA PRO A 169 28.02 -13.80 -7.74
C PRO A 169 28.73 -13.80 -6.38
N SER A 170 28.01 -14.19 -5.34
CA SER A 170 28.63 -14.43 -4.03
C SER A 170 28.92 -15.92 -3.90
N PRO A 171 30.15 -16.28 -3.48
CA PRO A 171 30.57 -17.66 -3.31
C PRO A 171 29.89 -18.34 -2.12
N GLN A 172 29.20 -17.59 -1.26
CA GLN A 172 28.57 -18.11 -0.06
C GLN A 172 27.23 -18.78 -0.38
N GLN A 173 26.98 -19.93 0.26
CA GLN A 173 25.67 -20.57 0.19
C GLN A 173 24.61 -19.61 0.77
N PRO A 174 23.51 -19.36 0.04
CA PRO A 174 22.51 -18.36 0.42
C PRO A 174 21.66 -18.78 1.62
N VAL A 175 21.59 -20.09 1.89
CA VAL A 175 20.90 -20.68 3.02
C VAL A 175 21.88 -21.67 3.64
N LEU A 176 22.15 -21.50 4.93
CA LEU A 176 22.85 -22.49 5.73
C LEU A 176 21.82 -23.29 6.51
N VAL A 177 22.05 -24.58 6.62
CA VAL A 177 21.20 -25.49 7.38
C VAL A 177 22.11 -26.23 8.35
N ASP A 178 21.84 -26.07 9.63
CA ASP A 178 22.54 -26.74 10.71
C ASP A 178 21.54 -27.47 11.62
N ARG A 179 21.99 -28.55 12.26
CA ARG A 179 21.13 -29.38 13.11
C ARG A 179 21.73 -29.47 14.51
N ASP A 180 20.91 -29.13 15.49
CA ASP A 180 21.20 -29.31 16.91
C ASP A 180 20.07 -30.13 17.56
N GLY A 181 20.31 -31.43 17.74
CA GLY A 181 19.32 -32.36 18.29
C GLY A 181 18.03 -32.46 17.48
N ASP A 182 16.93 -32.03 18.09
CA ASP A 182 15.58 -31.95 17.51
C ASP A 182 15.29 -30.61 16.82
N ARG A 183 16.27 -29.70 16.78
CA ARG A 183 16.15 -28.37 16.16
C ARG A 183 16.94 -28.28 14.85
N LEU A 184 16.28 -27.70 13.85
CA LEU A 184 16.87 -27.33 12.58
C LEU A 184 17.07 -25.82 12.53
N HIS A 185 18.31 -25.38 12.42
CA HIS A 185 18.67 -23.98 12.24
C HIS A 185 18.79 -23.67 10.75
N ILE A 186 17.89 -22.81 10.25
CA ILE A 186 17.94 -22.32 8.88
C ILE A 186 18.37 -20.86 8.93
N THR A 187 19.56 -20.57 8.41
CA THR A 187 20.12 -19.21 8.37
C THR A 187 20.09 -18.69 6.94
N LEU A 188 19.38 -17.59 6.72
CA LEU A 188 19.52 -16.81 5.49
C LEU A 188 20.87 -16.10 5.55
N ASN A 189 21.79 -16.50 4.68
CA ASN A 189 23.20 -16.15 4.76
C ASN A 189 23.57 -15.18 3.64
N ARG A 190 22.87 -14.04 3.58
CA ARG A 190 23.10 -12.94 2.63
C ARG A 190 22.98 -11.58 3.32
N PRO A 191 23.76 -11.31 4.38
CA PRO A 191 23.63 -10.08 5.18
C PRO A 191 23.88 -8.80 4.36
N GLU A 192 24.75 -8.86 3.34
CA GLU A 192 25.00 -7.77 2.38
C GLU A 192 23.75 -7.35 1.61
N ARG A 193 22.70 -8.18 1.67
CA ARG A 193 21.40 -7.98 1.02
C ARG A 193 20.25 -7.97 2.02
N ARG A 194 20.55 -7.72 3.31
CA ARG A 194 19.57 -7.79 4.40
C ARG A 194 18.82 -9.14 4.40
N ASN A 195 19.52 -10.22 4.00
CA ASN A 195 18.98 -11.57 3.88
C ASN A 195 17.78 -11.72 2.94
N ALA A 196 17.60 -10.80 1.99
CA ALA A 196 16.53 -10.90 1.01
C ALA A 196 16.71 -12.15 0.13
N ALA A 197 15.65 -12.95 0.02
CA ALA A 197 15.61 -14.08 -0.90
C ALA A 197 15.84 -13.57 -2.34
N THR A 198 16.80 -14.16 -3.05
CA THR A 198 17.03 -13.85 -4.47
C THR A 198 16.39 -14.89 -5.35
N ARG A 199 16.22 -14.54 -6.63
CA ARG A 199 16.03 -15.52 -7.70
C ARG A 199 17.16 -16.58 -7.76
N THR A 200 18.39 -16.20 -7.38
CA THR A 200 19.58 -17.06 -7.40
C THR A 200 19.77 -17.88 -6.13
N ALA A 201 19.11 -17.53 -5.03
CA ALA A 201 18.96 -18.41 -3.89
C ALA A 201 17.81 -19.37 -4.24
N PRO A 202 18.04 -20.68 -4.40
CA PRO A 202 16.99 -21.55 -4.86
C PRO A 202 15.86 -21.51 -3.82
N ARG A 203 14.66 -21.06 -4.20
CA ARG A 203 13.44 -21.25 -3.40
C ARG A 203 13.28 -22.73 -3.04
N SER A 204 13.80 -23.62 -3.90
CA SER A 204 13.95 -25.05 -3.66
C SER A 204 14.87 -25.41 -2.49
N ALA A 205 15.90 -24.63 -2.14
CA ALA A 205 16.79 -24.91 -0.99
C ALA A 205 16.09 -24.68 0.36
N THR A 206 15.22 -23.66 0.45
CA THR A 206 14.38 -23.43 1.63
C THR A 206 13.20 -24.40 1.69
N VAL A 207 12.65 -24.80 0.54
CA VAL A 207 11.57 -25.80 0.48
C VAL A 207 12.12 -27.21 0.74
N SER A 208 13.33 -27.54 0.28
CA SER A 208 13.97 -28.82 0.54
C SER A 208 14.36 -28.94 2.01
N SER A 209 14.87 -27.88 2.65
CA SER A 209 15.14 -27.90 4.10
C SER A 209 13.87 -28.10 4.92
N ARG A 210 12.75 -27.47 4.55
CA ARG A 210 11.44 -27.73 5.18
C ARG A 210 10.91 -29.15 4.90
N ARG A 211 11.11 -29.69 3.70
CA ARG A 211 10.72 -31.09 3.37
C ARG A 211 11.57 -32.12 4.11
N CYS A 212 12.86 -31.84 4.33
CA CYS A 212 13.71 -32.67 5.19
C CYS A 212 13.19 -32.66 6.63
N ALA A 213 12.79 -31.49 7.15
CA ALA A 213 12.16 -31.39 8.46
C ALA A 213 10.83 -32.18 8.56
N SER A 214 10.00 -32.17 7.51
CA SER A 214 8.69 -32.85 7.52
C SER A 214 8.76 -34.38 7.34
N ARG A 215 9.90 -34.92 6.89
CA ARG A 215 10.13 -36.37 6.71
C ARG A 215 10.92 -36.99 7.88
N TRP A 216 11.15 -36.23 8.95
CA TRP A 216 11.99 -36.68 10.06
C TRP A 216 11.22 -37.59 11.03
N PRO A 217 11.72 -38.80 11.38
CA PRO A 217 11.10 -39.61 12.42
C PRO A 217 11.22 -38.92 13.78
N MET A 218 10.07 -38.69 14.43
CA MET A 218 9.97 -38.20 15.81
C MET A 218 10.26 -39.33 16.81
N THR A 219 11.47 -39.89 16.81
CA THR A 219 11.86 -40.83 17.87
C THR A 219 12.52 -40.04 19.00
N PRO A 220 12.03 -40.08 20.25
CA PRO A 220 12.67 -39.36 21.34
C PRO A 220 14.03 -39.99 21.67
N LEU A 221 15.05 -39.17 21.84
CA LEU A 221 16.32 -39.59 22.44
C LEU A 221 16.12 -39.83 23.95
N PRO A 222 16.90 -40.76 24.57
CA PRO A 222 16.76 -41.08 25.99
C PRO A 222 17.07 -39.88 26.91
N PRO A 223 16.54 -39.89 28.15
CA PRO A 223 16.50 -38.73 29.05
C PRO A 223 17.88 -38.47 29.69
N SER A 224 18.82 -37.93 28.91
CA SER A 224 20.03 -37.30 29.43
C SER A 224 20.35 -36.05 28.61
N CYS A 225 19.37 -35.16 28.48
CA CYS A 225 19.62 -33.79 28.04
C CYS A 225 18.55 -32.88 28.64
N SER A 226 19.00 -31.94 29.46
CA SER A 226 18.17 -31.00 30.20
C SER A 226 17.28 -30.18 29.28
N THR A 227 16.00 -30.14 29.64
CA THR A 227 14.94 -29.29 29.13
C THR A 227 15.38 -27.84 28.91
N ALA A 228 15.32 -27.35 27.66
CA ALA A 228 15.31 -25.92 27.36
C ALA A 228 14.05 -25.58 26.54
N ARG A 229 13.02 -25.16 27.27
CA ARG A 229 11.77 -24.58 26.74
C ARG A 229 12.07 -23.51 25.69
N ALA A 230 11.24 -23.50 24.65
CA ALA A 230 11.23 -22.49 23.61
C ALA A 230 11.15 -21.07 24.19
N ARG A 231 12.24 -20.31 24.11
CA ARG A 231 12.20 -18.86 23.95
C ARG A 231 12.47 -18.57 22.49
N CYS A 232 11.42 -18.50 21.69
CA CYS A 232 11.50 -17.80 20.41
C CYS A 232 11.43 -16.30 20.68
N PHE A 233 12.20 -15.54 19.89
CA PHE A 233 12.48 -14.12 20.02
C PHE A 233 13.38 -13.71 21.20
N ARG A 234 14.70 -13.90 21.00
CA ARG A 234 15.69 -12.98 21.57
C ARG A 234 16.63 -12.49 20.45
N ARG A 235 16.66 -11.17 20.32
CA ARG A 235 17.51 -10.35 19.45
C ARG A 235 18.97 -10.46 19.92
N ALA A 236 19.90 -10.75 19.01
CA ALA A 236 21.34 -10.38 19.02
C ALA A 236 21.99 -10.96 17.74
N ALA A 237 22.87 -10.30 17.00
CA ALA A 237 23.81 -9.24 17.34
C ALA A 237 23.57 -7.96 16.49
N THR A 238 23.49 -6.74 17.02
CA THR A 238 24.57 -5.87 17.54
C THR A 238 25.82 -5.85 16.66
N SER A 239 25.89 -4.87 15.75
CA SER A 239 27.16 -4.20 15.44
C SER A 239 27.19 -2.88 16.19
N THR A 240 27.81 -2.87 17.37
CA THR A 240 28.31 -1.64 17.98
C THR A 240 29.58 -1.28 17.22
N SER A 241 29.58 -0.16 16.50
CA SER A 241 30.79 0.46 15.97
C SER A 241 30.93 1.80 16.66
N SER A 242 31.90 1.90 17.56
CA SER A 242 32.46 3.16 18.04
C SER A 242 33.43 3.67 16.97
N VAL A 243 33.06 4.75 16.29
CA VAL A 243 33.95 5.49 15.39
C VAL A 243 34.52 6.67 16.18
N PRO A 244 35.85 6.87 16.27
CA PRO A 244 36.40 8.08 16.86
C PRO A 244 36.08 9.29 15.98
N LEU A 245 35.65 10.38 16.60
CA LEU A 245 35.40 11.66 15.93
C LEU A 245 36.70 12.18 15.30
N PRO A 246 36.71 12.58 14.01
CA PRO A 246 37.83 13.31 13.45
C PRO A 246 37.89 14.71 14.06
N THR A 247 39.05 15.06 14.60
CA THR A 247 39.40 16.41 15.03
C THR A 247 39.47 17.33 13.81
N TRP A 248 38.61 18.35 13.78
CA TRP A 248 38.72 19.44 12.82
C TRP A 248 39.77 20.43 13.31
N GLY A 249 40.98 20.36 12.74
CA GLY A 249 41.94 21.46 12.81
C GLY A 249 41.51 22.64 11.92
N PRO A 250 41.88 23.88 12.26
CA PRO A 250 41.45 25.06 11.51
C PRO A 250 42.10 25.08 10.13
N ARG A 251 41.29 25.29 9.08
CA ARG A 251 41.80 25.59 7.73
C ARG A 251 42.09 27.10 7.66
N THR A 252 43.34 27.42 7.35
CA THR A 252 43.79 28.70 6.77
C THR A 252 43.17 28.94 5.41
#